data_AF-A0A8H9MY33-F1
#
_entry.id   AF-A0A8H9MY33-F1
#
_cell.length_a   1.000
_cell.length_b   1.000
_cell.length_c   1.000
_cell.angle_alpha   90.00
_cell.angle_beta   90.00
_cell.angle_gamma   90.00
#
_symmetry.space_group_name_H-M   'P 1'
#
loop_
_entity.id
_entity.type
_entity.pdbx_description
1 polymer ?
#
loop_
_entity_poly.entity_id
_entity_poly.type
_entity_poly.pdbx_seq_one_letter_code
_entity_poly.pdbx_strand_id
1 'polypeptide(L)'
;MKKLLLLLPVLCLSGQVLAKVSYEDAIESNRPYHDANGAVHIPPDDHGLGPDEFDPDAENTGDTGHWVKISSTTTDVVNAGAYSALLSPDSAGQACYKGTKGLILATARECNNWNSGGWHCEGYGPETITDYGYKAECK
;
A
#
# COMPACT_ATOMS: atom_id res chain seq x y z
N MET A 1 -55.16 -50.09 -22.26
CA MET A 1 -54.33 -49.04 -22.89
C MET A 1 -54.91 -47.66 -22.58
N LYS A 2 -54.75 -47.15 -21.36
CA LYS A 2 -55.20 -45.78 -20.97
C LYS A 2 -54.26 -45.05 -19.99
N LYS A 3 -53.31 -45.76 -19.35
CA LYS A 3 -52.37 -45.16 -18.39
C LYS A 3 -51.10 -44.58 -19.02
N LEU A 4 -50.80 -44.90 -20.29
CA LEU A 4 -49.61 -44.37 -20.99
C LEU A 4 -49.81 -42.94 -21.53
N LEU A 5 -51.05 -42.55 -21.81
CA LEU A 5 -51.38 -41.23 -22.40
C LEU A 5 -51.30 -40.07 -21.40
N LEU A 6 -51.25 -40.35 -20.09
CA LEU A 6 -51.16 -39.33 -19.03
C LEU A 6 -49.72 -38.90 -18.70
N LEU A 7 -48.70 -39.61 -19.22
CA LEU A 7 -47.28 -39.27 -18.99
C LEU A 7 -46.70 -38.31 -20.03
N LEU A 8 -47.37 -38.14 -21.19
CA LEU A 8 -46.92 -37.25 -22.24
C LEU A 8 -46.89 -35.75 -21.86
N PRO A 9 -47.91 -35.17 -21.19
CA PRO A 9 -47.89 -33.75 -20.86
C PRO A 9 -46.89 -33.42 -19.74
N VAL A 10 -46.54 -34.40 -18.88
CA VAL A 10 -45.57 -34.19 -17.79
C VAL A 10 -44.13 -34.11 -18.33
N LEU A 11 -43.79 -34.83 -19.41
CA LEU A 11 -42.47 -34.71 -20.05
C LEU A 11 -42.31 -33.38 -20.81
N CYS A 12 -43.40 -32.82 -21.34
CA CYS A 12 -43.38 -31.56 -22.10
C CYS A 12 -43.41 -30.30 -21.21
N LEU A 13 -43.56 -30.45 -19.89
CA LEU A 13 -43.54 -29.38 -18.90
C LEU A 13 -42.18 -29.23 -18.19
N SER A 14 -41.12 -29.84 -18.74
CA SER A 14 -39.74 -29.58 -18.32
C SER A 14 -39.35 -28.15 -18.73
N GLY A 15 -39.74 -27.20 -17.88
CA GLY A 15 -39.52 -25.78 -18.06
C GLY A 15 -38.08 -25.50 -18.43
N GLN A 16 -37.89 -24.94 -19.61
CA GLN A 16 -36.64 -24.30 -19.95
C GLN A 16 -36.53 -23.09 -19.05
N VAL A 17 -35.83 -23.26 -17.92
CA VAL A 17 -35.39 -22.15 -17.09
C VAL A 17 -34.42 -21.39 -17.97
N LEU A 18 -34.90 -20.37 -18.67
CA LEU A 18 -34.09 -19.32 -19.25
C LEU A 18 -33.48 -18.57 -18.07
N ALA A 19 -32.45 -19.17 -17.45
CA ALA A 19 -31.60 -18.48 -16.51
C ALA A 19 -31.03 -17.28 -17.28
N LYS A 20 -31.44 -16.08 -16.90
CA LYS A 20 -30.90 -14.84 -17.43
C LYS A 20 -29.43 -14.81 -17.02
N VAL A 21 -28.56 -15.24 -17.94
CA VAL A 21 -27.11 -15.12 -17.78
C VAL A 21 -26.85 -13.62 -17.67
N SER A 22 -26.42 -13.17 -16.49
CA SER A 22 -25.94 -11.81 -16.33
C SER A 22 -24.60 -11.66 -17.06
N TYR A 23 -24.19 -10.43 -17.38
CA TYR A 23 -22.91 -10.19 -18.02
C TYR A 23 -21.74 -10.75 -17.17
N GLU A 24 -21.92 -10.70 -15.86
CA GLU A 24 -21.03 -11.17 -14.82
C GLU A 24 -20.97 -12.70 -14.79
N ASP A 25 -22.10 -13.40 -14.98
CA ASP A 25 -22.11 -14.86 -15.15
C ASP A 25 -21.39 -15.30 -16.44
N ALA A 26 -21.50 -14.50 -17.51
CA ALA A 26 -20.78 -14.75 -18.75
C ALA A 26 -19.27 -14.54 -18.58
N ILE A 27 -18.84 -13.55 -17.81
CA ILE A 27 -17.43 -13.35 -17.46
C ILE A 27 -16.93 -14.49 -16.57
N GLU A 28 -17.66 -14.81 -15.51
CA GLU A 28 -17.27 -15.86 -14.55
C GLU A 28 -17.18 -17.23 -15.23
N SER A 29 -18.10 -17.55 -16.15
CA SER A 29 -18.05 -18.79 -16.94
C SER A 29 -16.91 -18.84 -17.96
N ASN A 30 -16.41 -17.69 -18.40
CA ASN A 30 -15.28 -17.59 -19.34
C ASN A 30 -13.93 -17.51 -18.62
N ARG A 31 -13.90 -17.20 -17.32
CA ARG A 31 -12.68 -17.12 -16.50
C ARG A 31 -11.86 -18.42 -16.53
N PRO A 32 -12.44 -19.63 -16.39
CA PRO A 32 -11.69 -20.88 -16.47
C PRO A 32 -11.02 -21.10 -17.84
N TYR A 33 -11.65 -20.65 -18.93
CA TYR A 33 -11.06 -20.73 -20.27
C TYR A 33 -9.95 -19.71 -20.46
N HIS A 34 -10.11 -18.49 -19.92
CA HIS A 34 -9.07 -17.48 -19.93
C HIS A 34 -7.86 -17.91 -19.08
N ASP A 35 -8.10 -18.46 -17.89
CA ASP A 35 -7.05 -18.96 -16.99
C ASP A 35 -6.34 -20.19 -17.58
N ALA A 36 -7.09 -21.11 -18.20
CA ALA A 36 -6.52 -22.28 -18.88
C ALA A 36 -5.72 -21.92 -20.14
N ASN A 37 -6.20 -20.97 -20.95
CA ASN A 37 -5.43 -20.45 -22.10
C ASN A 37 -4.23 -19.63 -21.64
N GLY A 38 -4.37 -18.85 -20.57
CA GLY A 38 -3.29 -18.13 -19.92
C GLY A 38 -2.18 -19.08 -19.48
N ALA A 39 -2.51 -20.19 -18.82
CA ALA A 39 -1.52 -21.19 -18.39
C ALA A 39 -0.77 -21.89 -19.54
N VAL A 40 -1.36 -21.97 -20.74
CA VAL A 40 -0.72 -22.58 -21.93
C VAL A 40 0.12 -21.57 -22.72
N HIS A 41 -0.30 -20.30 -22.74
CA HIS A 41 0.33 -19.25 -23.56
C HIS A 41 1.20 -18.27 -22.77
N ILE A 42 1.08 -18.28 -21.45
CA ILE A 42 1.89 -17.52 -20.50
C ILE A 42 2.56 -18.59 -19.61
N PRO A 43 3.65 -19.21 -20.09
CA PRO A 43 4.40 -20.13 -19.25
C PRO A 43 4.83 -19.40 -17.97
N PRO A 44 4.84 -20.08 -16.82
CA PRO A 44 5.37 -19.49 -15.60
C PRO A 44 6.81 -19.07 -15.84
N ASP A 45 7.16 -17.85 -15.42
CA ASP A 45 8.53 -17.35 -15.53
C ASP A 45 9.49 -18.35 -14.87
N ASP A 46 10.44 -18.86 -15.65
CA ASP A 46 11.43 -19.86 -15.20
C ASP A 46 12.70 -19.21 -14.65
N HIS A 47 12.83 -17.89 -14.80
CA HIS A 47 13.87 -17.05 -14.24
C HIS A 47 13.32 -15.68 -13.83
N GLY A 48 13.99 -15.03 -12.88
CA GLY A 48 13.70 -13.63 -12.55
C GLY A 48 14.30 -12.67 -13.59
N LEU A 49 14.23 -11.37 -13.31
CA LEU A 49 14.81 -10.34 -14.17
C LEU A 49 16.26 -10.66 -14.55
N GLY A 50 16.54 -10.68 -15.84
CA GLY A 50 17.86 -10.92 -16.38
C GLY A 50 18.82 -9.74 -16.14
N PRO A 51 20.14 -9.93 -16.29
CA PRO A 51 21.12 -8.84 -16.18
C PRO A 51 20.88 -7.70 -17.18
N ASP A 52 20.25 -7.98 -18.32
CA ASP A 52 19.91 -7.00 -19.36
C ASP A 52 18.57 -6.28 -19.07
N GLU A 53 17.77 -6.79 -18.13
CA GLU A 53 16.53 -6.19 -17.64
C GLU A 53 16.74 -5.44 -16.32
N PHE A 54 17.83 -5.75 -15.62
CA PHE A 54 18.30 -5.05 -14.44
C PHE A 54 19.31 -4.00 -14.88
N ASP A 55 18.85 -2.78 -15.14
CA ASP A 55 19.74 -1.64 -15.36
C ASP A 55 20.12 -1.04 -13.98
N PRO A 56 21.37 -1.25 -13.49
CA PRO A 56 21.83 -0.72 -12.21
C PRO A 56 21.98 0.81 -12.24
N ASP A 57 22.03 1.39 -13.43
CA ASP A 57 22.15 2.82 -13.70
C ASP A 57 20.83 3.40 -14.23
N ALA A 58 19.73 2.62 -14.17
CA ALA A 58 18.41 3.06 -14.62
C ALA A 58 18.12 4.42 -13.99
N GLU A 59 18.07 5.45 -14.82
CA GLU A 59 17.73 6.79 -14.39
C GLU A 59 16.35 6.68 -13.76
N ASN A 60 16.35 6.79 -12.43
CA ASN A 60 15.19 7.01 -11.61
C ASN A 60 14.21 7.88 -12.40
N THR A 61 13.05 7.33 -12.74
CA THR A 61 12.06 7.79 -13.74
C THR A 61 11.46 9.17 -13.49
N GLY A 62 12.10 9.97 -12.65
CA GLY A 62 11.59 11.21 -12.08
C GLY A 62 10.73 10.95 -10.86
N ASP A 63 10.44 9.69 -10.51
CA ASP A 63 9.50 9.29 -9.47
C ASP A 63 10.12 9.20 -8.07
N THR A 64 11.45 9.19 -7.96
CA THR A 64 12.15 9.25 -6.68
C THR A 64 12.84 10.61 -6.49
N GLY A 65 12.86 11.08 -5.24
CA GLY A 65 13.44 12.35 -4.80
C GLY A 65 14.02 12.23 -3.39
N HIS A 66 14.15 13.34 -2.69
CA HIS A 66 14.65 13.39 -1.32
C HIS A 66 13.65 14.03 -0.37
N TRP A 67 13.65 13.57 0.89
CA TRP A 67 12.79 14.14 1.93
C TRP A 67 13.23 15.56 2.26
N VAL A 68 12.34 16.52 2.06
CA VAL A 68 12.56 17.93 2.39
C VAL A 68 11.56 18.37 3.45
N LYS A 69 12.04 18.94 4.55
CA LYS A 69 11.19 19.60 5.55
C LYS A 69 10.51 20.79 4.89
N ILE A 70 9.18 20.82 4.92
CA ILE A 70 8.39 21.91 4.32
C ILE A 70 8.03 22.98 5.35
N SER A 71 8.24 22.72 6.63
CA SER A 71 7.99 23.64 7.73
C SER A 71 8.98 23.42 8.86
N SER A 72 9.35 24.50 9.55
CA SER A 72 10.10 24.49 10.80
C SER A 72 9.21 24.36 12.04
N THR A 73 7.89 24.40 11.87
CA THR A 73 6.93 24.21 12.96
C THR A 73 6.67 22.73 13.17
N THR A 74 6.79 22.26 14.42
CA THR A 74 6.47 20.88 14.78
C THR A 74 4.95 20.68 14.80
N THR A 75 4.52 19.48 14.43
CA THR A 75 3.13 19.04 14.46
C THR A 75 3.07 17.75 15.28
N ASP A 76 2.10 17.68 16.19
CA ASP A 76 1.80 16.46 16.94
C ASP A 76 1.38 15.33 16.00
N VAL A 77 1.88 14.12 16.24
CA VAL A 77 1.57 12.92 15.47
C VAL A 77 0.05 12.71 15.34
N VAL A 78 -0.73 12.99 16.39
CA VAL A 78 -2.20 12.83 16.36
C VAL A 78 -2.89 13.82 15.42
N ASN A 79 -2.20 14.92 15.07
CA ASN A 79 -2.70 15.99 14.21
C ASN A 79 -1.99 16.05 12.85
N ALA A 80 -1.26 15.00 12.49
CA ALA A 80 -0.43 14.98 11.28
C ALA A 80 -1.25 15.00 9.97
N GLY A 81 -2.50 14.53 9.99
CA GLY A 81 -3.40 14.53 8.83
C GLY A 81 -2.76 13.82 7.62
N ALA A 82 -2.60 14.54 6.50
CA ALA A 82 -1.96 14.02 5.29
C ALA A 82 -0.47 13.65 5.45
N TYR A 83 0.15 13.96 6.59
CA TYR A 83 1.55 13.66 6.92
C TYR A 83 1.64 12.50 7.93
N SER A 84 0.66 11.61 8.00
CA SER A 84 0.59 10.53 9.00
C SER A 84 1.69 9.46 8.87
N ALA A 85 2.41 9.41 7.75
CA ALA A 85 3.56 8.53 7.60
C ALA A 85 4.70 9.00 8.52
N LEU A 86 4.99 8.23 9.56
CA LEU A 86 6.04 8.56 10.51
C LEU A 86 7.40 8.19 9.93
N LEU A 87 8.30 9.16 9.92
CA LEU A 87 9.64 9.04 9.39
C LEU A 87 10.65 9.18 10.54
N SER A 88 11.74 8.43 10.45
CA SER A 88 12.82 8.53 11.42
C SER A 88 13.45 9.93 11.40
N PRO A 89 14.04 10.41 12.51
CA PRO A 89 14.62 11.75 12.59
C PRO A 89 15.70 12.05 11.53
N ASP A 90 16.41 11.02 11.07
CA ASP A 90 17.46 11.04 10.05
C ASP A 90 16.94 10.88 8.61
N SER A 91 15.62 10.77 8.42
CA SER A 91 15.01 10.66 7.10
C SER A 91 15.20 11.91 6.23
N ALA A 92 15.52 13.06 6.83
CA ALA A 92 15.75 14.29 6.06
C ALA A 92 16.91 14.10 5.06
N GLY A 93 16.67 14.38 3.79
CA GLY A 93 17.65 14.18 2.71
C GLY A 93 17.79 12.73 2.23
N GLN A 94 17.12 11.76 2.85
CA GLN A 94 17.11 10.37 2.36
C GLN A 94 16.23 10.23 1.12
N ALA A 95 16.55 9.24 0.29
CA ALA A 95 15.80 8.93 -0.91
C ALA A 95 14.36 8.48 -0.57
N CYS A 96 13.41 8.90 -1.40
CA CYS A 96 11.98 8.62 -1.22
C CYS A 96 11.25 8.71 -2.57
N TYR A 97 9.96 8.35 -2.60
CA TYR A 97 9.11 8.51 -3.78
C TYR A 97 8.49 9.92 -3.82
N LYS A 98 8.67 10.67 -4.90
CA LYS A 98 8.18 12.05 -5.04
C LYS A 98 6.69 12.14 -4.81
N GLY A 99 6.27 13.25 -4.20
CA GLY A 99 4.87 13.51 -3.85
C GLY A 99 4.41 12.79 -2.59
N THR A 100 5.21 11.88 -2.02
CA THR A 100 4.93 11.33 -0.69
C THR A 100 5.06 12.41 0.38
N LYS A 101 4.22 12.29 1.41
CA LYS A 101 4.16 13.20 2.54
C LYS A 101 4.38 12.40 3.81
N GLY A 102 5.14 12.94 4.74
CA GLY A 102 5.41 12.30 6.02
C GLY A 102 5.79 13.28 7.11
N LEU A 103 5.89 12.78 8.32
CA LEU A 103 6.26 13.52 9.51
C LEU A 103 7.60 12.97 10.02
N ILE A 104 8.67 13.76 9.85
CA ILE A 104 9.99 13.45 10.40
C ILE A 104 9.95 13.72 11.89
N LEU A 105 9.95 12.64 12.69
CA LEU A 105 9.85 12.75 14.13
C LEU A 105 11.02 13.55 14.70
N ALA A 106 10.71 14.45 15.63
CA ALA A 106 11.74 15.17 16.37
C ALA A 106 12.29 14.29 17.49
N THR A 107 13.51 14.60 17.92
CA THR A 107 14.11 14.01 19.09
C THR A 107 14.17 15.02 20.23
N ALA A 108 14.10 14.51 21.45
CA ALA A 108 14.31 15.28 22.66
C ALA A 108 15.26 14.54 23.60
N ARG A 109 15.80 15.28 24.57
CA ARG A 109 16.58 14.72 25.67
C ARG A 109 15.97 15.20 26.96
N GLU A 110 15.68 14.27 27.85
CA GLU A 110 15.19 14.61 29.18
C GLU A 110 16.35 15.11 30.05
N CYS A 111 16.04 16.07 30.92
CA CYS A 111 17.00 16.50 31.92
C CYS A 111 16.99 15.53 33.10
N ASN A 112 18.12 14.89 33.37
CA ASN A 112 18.27 13.94 34.46
C ASN A 112 18.63 14.63 35.77
N ASN A 113 19.42 15.71 35.71
CA ASN A 113 19.86 16.46 36.89
C ASN A 113 19.64 17.96 36.69
N TRP A 114 18.75 18.51 37.50
CA TRP A 114 18.58 19.96 37.62
C TRP A 114 19.49 20.49 38.72
N ASN A 115 20.09 21.66 38.51
CA ASN A 115 20.80 22.36 39.58
C ASN A 115 19.84 22.69 40.74
N SER A 116 20.35 22.99 41.94
CA SER A 116 19.51 23.27 43.14
C SER A 116 18.54 24.47 43.04
N GLY A 117 18.43 25.10 41.86
CA GLY A 117 17.40 26.09 41.54
C GLY A 117 16.40 25.67 40.47
N GLY A 118 16.58 24.54 39.76
CA GLY A 118 15.66 24.09 38.70
C GLY A 118 15.75 24.86 37.38
N TRP A 119 16.73 25.76 37.24
CA TRP A 119 16.84 26.66 36.08
C TRP A 119 17.83 26.15 35.03
N HIS A 120 18.74 25.25 35.41
CA HIS A 120 19.77 24.72 34.53
C HIS A 120 19.87 23.21 34.64
N CYS A 121 19.94 22.55 33.48
CA CYS A 121 20.15 21.12 33.39
C CYS A 121 21.66 20.81 33.37
N GLU A 122 22.13 20.05 34.35
CA GLU A 122 23.54 19.67 34.50
C GLU A 122 23.86 18.32 33.84
N GLY A 123 22.83 17.58 33.42
CA GLY A 123 23.00 16.30 32.73
C GLY A 123 21.76 15.89 31.96
N TYR A 124 21.93 15.55 30.69
CA TYR A 124 20.87 15.06 29.81
C TYR A 124 20.90 13.54 29.72
N GLY A 125 19.72 12.94 29.67
CA GLY A 125 19.52 11.53 29.35
C GLY A 125 19.78 11.20 27.88
N PRO A 126 19.58 9.93 27.50
CA PRO A 126 19.66 9.52 26.10
C PRO A 126 18.62 10.24 25.25
N GLU A 127 18.90 10.35 23.97
CA GLU A 127 17.99 10.96 22.99
C GLU A 127 16.83 10.03 22.69
N THR A 128 15.61 10.55 22.82
CA THR A 128 14.37 9.81 22.62
C THR A 128 13.55 10.44 21.49
N ILE A 129 12.75 9.60 20.83
CA ILE A 129 11.79 10.04 19.82
C ILE A 129 10.62 10.72 20.53
N THR A 130 10.17 11.84 19.98
CA THR A 130 9.03 12.61 20.51
C THR A 130 7.73 12.29 19.77
N ASP A 131 6.60 12.67 20.37
CA ASP A 131 5.27 12.55 19.76
C ASP A 131 4.94 13.67 18.76
N TYR A 132 5.95 14.44 18.34
CA TYR A 132 5.80 15.52 17.37
C TYR A 132 6.93 15.49 16.35
N GLY A 133 6.69 16.08 15.18
CA GLY A 133 7.69 16.09 14.12
C GLY A 133 7.50 17.20 13.11
N TYR A 134 8.38 17.24 12.12
CA TYR A 134 8.36 18.21 11.05
C TYR A 134 7.66 17.62 9.83
N LYS A 135 6.70 18.36 9.27
CA LYS A 135 6.10 17.99 7.99
C LYS A 135 7.18 17.98 6.92
N ALA A 136 7.25 16.89 6.18
CA ALA A 136 8.18 16.69 5.09
C ALA A 136 7.45 16.17 3.85
N GLU A 137 7.98 16.54 2.69
CA GLU A 137 7.52 16.06 1.39
C GLU A 137 8.73 15.58 0.60
N CYS A 138 8.53 14.50 -0.14
CA CYS A 138 9.54 14.01 -1.04
C CYS A 138 9.54 14.83 -2.33
N LYS A 139 10.68 15.45 -2.64
CA LYS A 139 10.85 16.37 -3.79
C LYS A 139 11.99 15.96 -4.69
#